data_AF-A0A526XZ60-F1
#
_entry.id   AF-A0A526XZ60-F1
#
_cell.length_a   1.000
_cell.length_b   1.000
_cell.length_c   1.000
_cell.angle_alpha   90.00
_cell.angle_beta   90.00
_cell.angle_gamma   90.00
#
_symmetry.space_group_name_H-M   'P 1'
#
loop_
_entity.id
_entity.type
_entity.pdbx_description
1 polymer ?
#
loop_
_entity_poly.entity_id
_entity_poly.type
_entity_poly.pdbx_seq_one_letter_code
_entity_poly.pdbx_strand_id
1 'polypeptide(L)'
;AYGFARTTMDDIARAADMSRPALYLQFKNKTDIYRAIALMLLSRSLEQAKTALAGEEPFAERTMRAIDEALISMTRTVHASPHGAELLDMKSSLADLIGCWRSRFSEHVAAAIQ
;
A
#
# COMPACT_ATOMS: atom_id res chain seq x y z
N ALA A 1 9.76 4.00 22.04
CA ALA A 1 8.83 4.14 20.90
C ALA A 1 9.64 4.25 19.62
N TYR A 2 9.49 3.29 18.71
CA TYR A 2 10.28 3.14 17.48
C TYR A 2 9.39 3.45 16.26
N GLY A 3 9.54 4.64 15.67
CA GLY A 3 8.91 5.03 14.42
C GLY A 3 9.82 4.84 13.20
N PHE A 4 9.36 5.23 12.00
CA PHE A 4 10.17 5.15 10.79
C PHE A 4 11.51 5.88 10.97
N ALA A 5 11.49 7.06 11.60
CA ALA A 5 12.70 7.87 11.79
C ALA A 5 13.80 7.12 12.57
N ARG A 6 13.41 6.42 13.65
CA ARG A 6 14.33 5.74 14.57
C ARG A 6 14.63 4.28 14.21
N THR A 7 13.89 3.69 13.27
CA THR A 7 14.14 2.34 12.77
C THR A 7 15.38 2.31 11.89
N THR A 8 16.30 1.38 12.15
CA THR A 8 17.53 1.19 11.35
C THR A 8 17.46 -0.08 10.49
N MET A 9 18.35 -0.20 9.51
CA MET A 9 18.48 -1.44 8.71
C MET A 9 18.91 -2.63 9.59
N ASP A 10 19.66 -2.40 10.67
CA ASP A 10 20.03 -3.46 11.62
C ASP A 10 18.82 -3.97 12.40
N ASP A 11 17.93 -3.06 12.83
CA ASP A 11 16.71 -3.44 13.54
C ASP A 11 15.79 -4.27 12.64
N ILE A 12 15.66 -3.87 11.36
CA ILE A 12 14.87 -4.60 10.36
C ILE A 12 15.49 -5.97 10.09
N ALA A 13 16.80 -6.04 9.84
CA ALA A 13 17.48 -7.31 9.59
C ALA A 13 17.31 -8.29 10.75
N ARG A 14 17.49 -7.80 11.99
CA ARG A 14 17.28 -8.58 13.22
C ARG A 14 15.84 -9.07 13.36
N ALA A 15 14.86 -8.21 13.11
CA ALA A 15 13.44 -8.58 13.20
C ALA A 15 13.00 -9.55 12.09
N ALA A 16 13.65 -9.51 10.93
CA ALA A 16 13.38 -10.41 9.80
C ALA A 16 14.18 -11.72 9.85
N ASP A 17 14.98 -11.94 10.90
CA ASP A 17 15.93 -13.07 11.02
C ASP A 17 16.88 -13.18 9.80
N MET A 18 17.34 -12.01 9.31
CA MET A 18 18.26 -11.89 8.18
C MET A 18 19.59 -11.29 8.63
N SER A 19 20.68 -11.69 7.95
CA SER A 19 21.93 -10.95 8.08
C SER A 19 21.79 -9.56 7.45
N ARG A 20 22.47 -8.56 8.03
CA ARG A 20 22.50 -7.21 7.48
C ARG A 20 22.95 -7.21 6.00
N PRO A 21 24.04 -7.90 5.59
CA PRO A 21 24.43 -7.95 4.18
C PRO A 21 23.34 -8.52 3.27
N ALA A 22 22.63 -9.58 3.70
CA ALA A 22 21.55 -10.17 2.92
C ALA A 22 20.39 -9.20 2.70
N LEU A 23 20.05 -8.39 3.71
CA LEU A 23 19.00 -7.37 3.56
C LEU A 23 19.41 -6.28 2.55
N TYR A 24 20.67 -5.86 2.56
CA TYR A 24 21.18 -4.85 1.60
C TYR A 24 21.24 -5.35 0.15
N LEU A 25 21.30 -6.67 -0.08
CA LEU A 25 21.17 -7.24 -1.43
C LEU A 25 19.77 -7.02 -2.02
N GLN A 26 18.74 -6.95 -1.17
CA GLN A 26 17.34 -6.76 -1.59
C GLN A 26 16.96 -5.27 -1.61
N PHE A 27 17.41 -4.50 -0.64
CA PHE A 27 17.02 -3.10 -0.46
C PHE A 27 18.20 -2.22 -0.10
N LYS A 28 18.39 -1.10 -0.81
CA LYS A 28 19.56 -0.23 -0.59
C LYS A 28 19.46 0.54 0.72
N ASN A 29 18.24 0.80 1.19
CA ASN A 29 17.97 1.56 2.41
C ASN A 29 16.53 1.29 2.91
N LYS A 30 16.19 1.82 4.09
CA LYS A 30 14.84 1.64 4.70
C LYS A 30 13.71 2.34 3.94
N THR A 31 14.01 3.39 3.17
CA THR A 31 13.02 4.06 2.31
C THR A 31 12.63 3.16 1.13
N ASP A 32 13.57 2.39 0.57
CA ASP A 32 13.27 1.39 -0.46
C ASP A 32 12.33 0.30 0.09
N ILE A 33 12.55 -0.14 1.34
CA ILE A 33 11.66 -1.09 2.04
C ILE A 33 10.27 -0.47 2.22
N TYR A 34 10.19 0.78 2.69
CA TYR A 34 8.93 1.50 2.83
C TYR A 34 8.18 1.61 1.50
N ARG A 35 8.86 1.95 0.41
CA ARG A 35 8.28 1.99 -0.95
C ARG A 35 7.78 0.61 -1.39
N ALA A 36 8.51 -0.46 -1.09
CA ALA A 36 8.08 -1.82 -1.39
C ALA A 36 6.82 -2.23 -0.61
N ILE A 37 6.75 -1.90 0.68
CA ILE A 37 5.55 -2.12 1.51
C ILE A 37 4.36 -1.33 0.94
N ALA A 38 4.56 -0.07 0.57
CA ALA A 38 3.53 0.75 -0.04
C ALA A 38 3.02 0.16 -1.36
N LEU A 39 3.94 -0.30 -2.23
CA LEU A 39 3.57 -0.97 -3.47
C LEU A 39 2.74 -2.24 -3.21
N MET A 40 3.11 -3.04 -2.21
CA MET A 40 2.35 -4.23 -1.81
C MET A 40 0.92 -3.86 -1.36
N LEU A 41 0.77 -2.84 -0.52
CA LEU A 41 -0.53 -2.38 -0.03
C LEU A 41 -1.41 -1.84 -1.18
N LEU A 42 -0.85 -0.99 -2.03
CA LEU A 42 -1.54 -0.42 -3.20
C LEU A 42 -1.96 -1.51 -4.19
N SER A 43 -1.11 -2.51 -4.42
CA SER A 43 -1.43 -3.64 -5.32
C SER A 43 -2.55 -4.50 -4.73
N ARG A 44 -2.51 -4.78 -3.43
CA ARG A 44 -3.58 -5.53 -2.75
C ARG A 44 -4.92 -4.81 -2.82
N SER A 45 -4.93 -3.49 -2.60
CA SER A 45 -6.18 -2.72 -2.65
C SER A 45 -6.77 -2.66 -4.06
N LEU A 46 -5.94 -2.66 -5.11
CA LEU A 46 -6.40 -2.81 -6.49
C LEU A 46 -7.05 -4.16 -6.76
N GLU A 47 -6.44 -5.25 -6.28
CA GLU A 47 -7.03 -6.59 -6.47
C GLU A 47 -8.37 -6.75 -5.72
N GLN A 48 -8.49 -6.17 -4.52
CA GLN A 48 -9.75 -6.15 -3.78
C GLN A 48 -10.82 -5.32 -4.51
N ALA A 49 -10.45 -4.15 -5.02
CA ALA A 49 -11.33 -3.32 -5.81
C ALA A 49 -11.81 -4.02 -7.09
N LYS A 50 -10.89 -4.67 -7.81
CA LYS A 50 -11.20 -5.45 -9.01
C LYS A 50 -12.16 -6.60 -8.69
N THR A 51 -11.96 -7.27 -7.57
CA THR A 51 -12.86 -8.34 -7.10
C THR A 51 -14.25 -7.78 -6.80
N ALA A 52 -14.34 -6.64 -6.11
CA ALA A 52 -15.61 -5.97 -5.83
C ALA A 52 -16.33 -5.52 -7.11
N LEU A 53 -15.57 -5.02 -8.09
CA LEU A 53 -16.11 -4.62 -9.40
C LEU A 53 -16.56 -5.81 -10.24
N ALA A 54 -16.10 -7.03 -9.99
CA ALA A 54 -16.52 -8.22 -10.73
C ALA A 54 -17.81 -8.87 -10.20
N GLY A 55 -18.42 -8.30 -9.14
CA GLY A 55 -19.66 -8.80 -8.56
C GLY A 55 -20.87 -8.72 -9.51
N GLU A 56 -21.97 -9.36 -9.11
CA GLU A 56 -23.23 -9.39 -9.86
C GLU A 56 -24.23 -8.32 -9.39
N GLU A 57 -23.91 -7.57 -8.34
CA GLU A 57 -24.78 -6.51 -7.82
C GLU A 57 -24.91 -5.33 -8.80
N PRO A 58 -25.85 -4.39 -8.56
CA PRO A 58 -25.92 -3.16 -9.35
C PRO A 58 -24.57 -2.44 -9.39
N PHE A 59 -24.25 -1.84 -10.53
CA PHE A 59 -22.97 -1.15 -10.77
C PHE A 59 -22.62 -0.15 -9.66
N ALA A 60 -23.61 0.59 -9.16
CA ALA A 60 -23.42 1.55 -8.06
C ALA A 60 -22.91 0.88 -6.78
N GLU A 61 -23.46 -0.28 -6.41
CA GLU A 61 -23.08 -1.03 -5.20
C GLU A 61 -21.68 -1.63 -5.35
N ARG A 62 -21.39 -2.25 -6.49
CA ARG A 62 -20.04 -2.76 -6.82
C ARG A 62 -18.99 -1.66 -6.78
N THR A 63 -19.30 -0.48 -7.34
CA THR A 63 -18.40 0.67 -7.36
C THR A 63 -18.18 1.24 -5.97
N MET A 64 -19.23 1.39 -5.15
CA MET A 64 -19.08 1.81 -3.76
C MET A 64 -18.18 0.86 -2.97
N ARG A 65 -18.38 -0.46 -3.12
CA ARG A 65 -17.54 -1.46 -2.46
C ARG A 65 -16.09 -1.39 -2.95
N ALA A 66 -15.89 -1.21 -4.25
CA ALA A 66 -14.56 -1.05 -4.82
C ALA A 66 -13.82 0.18 -4.29
N ILE A 67 -14.52 1.32 -4.12
CA ILE A 67 -13.97 2.54 -3.51
C ILE A 67 -13.59 2.29 -2.04
N ASP A 68 -14.46 1.61 -1.28
CA ASP A 68 -14.23 1.30 0.13
C ASP A 68 -12.97 0.42 0.30
N GLU A 69 -12.85 -0.64 -0.49
CA GLU A 69 -11.68 -1.52 -0.47
C GLU A 69 -10.40 -0.82 -0.94
N ALA A 70 -10.49 -0.06 -2.05
CA ALA A 70 -9.36 0.63 -2.66
C ALA A 70 -8.75 1.70 -1.73
N LEU A 71 -9.61 2.50 -1.09
CA LEU A 71 -9.19 3.71 -0.38
C LEU A 71 -9.33 3.59 1.13
N ILE A 72 -10.51 3.22 1.62
CA ILE A 72 -10.87 3.34 3.04
C ILE A 72 -10.25 2.21 3.85
N SER A 73 -10.42 0.96 3.41
CA SER A 73 -9.88 -0.23 4.06
C SER A 73 -8.34 -0.19 4.12
N MET A 74 -7.70 0.15 3.01
CA MET A 74 -6.24 0.36 2.93
C MET A 74 -5.78 1.47 3.88
N THR A 75 -6.40 2.65 3.81
CA THR A 75 -6.00 3.81 4.62
C THR A 75 -6.21 3.55 6.11
N ARG A 76 -7.27 2.83 6.49
CA ARG A 76 -7.54 2.40 7.87
C ARG A 76 -6.42 1.53 8.42
N THR A 77 -5.90 0.60 7.61
CA THR A 77 -4.78 -0.26 8.00
C THR A 77 -3.54 0.55 8.37
N VAL A 78 -3.23 1.59 7.58
CA VAL A 78 -2.08 2.48 7.84
C VAL A 78 -2.32 3.33 9.10
N HIS A 79 -3.52 3.91 9.25
CA HIS A 79 -3.87 4.75 10.40
C HIS A 79 -3.92 3.98 11.72
N ALA A 80 -4.33 2.71 11.70
CA ALA A 80 -4.39 1.87 12.89
C ALA A 80 -3.01 1.44 13.40
N SER A 81 -1.95 1.64 12.62
CA SER A 81 -0.59 1.31 13.05
C SER A 81 -0.11 2.28 14.15
N PRO A 82 0.65 1.81 15.15
CA PRO A 82 1.15 2.65 16.26
C PRO A 82 1.93 3.90 15.83
N HIS A 83 2.46 3.91 14.61
CA HIS A 83 3.26 5.01 14.03
C HIS A 83 2.70 5.51 12.69
N GLY A 84 1.37 5.40 12.49
CA GLY A 84 0.72 5.74 11.23
C GLY A 84 0.97 7.17 10.73
N ALA A 85 1.09 8.15 11.64
CA ALA A 85 1.40 9.54 11.29
C ALA A 85 2.77 9.67 10.57
N GLU A 86 3.81 9.02 11.09
CA GLU A 86 5.15 9.04 10.45
C GLU A 86 5.12 8.36 9.07
N LEU A 87 4.34 7.29 8.91
CA LEU A 87 4.18 6.61 7.63
C LEU A 87 3.46 7.50 6.61
N LEU A 88 2.52 8.34 7.04
CA LEU A 88 1.78 9.26 6.19
C LEU A 88 2.60 10.52 5.84
N ASP A 89 3.49 10.97 6.71
CA ASP A 89 4.39 12.09 6.42
C ASP A 89 5.34 11.78 5.26
N MET A 90 5.67 10.50 5.09
CA MET A 90 6.48 10.00 3.97
C MET A 90 5.73 9.83 2.65
N LYS A 91 4.41 10.08 2.61
CA LYS A 91 3.58 9.82 1.42
C LYS A 91 4.05 10.56 0.15
N SER A 92 4.74 11.69 0.31
CA SER A 92 5.32 12.43 -0.82
C SER A 92 6.33 11.58 -1.60
N SER A 93 7.07 10.71 -0.90
CA SER A 93 7.98 9.74 -1.50
C SER A 93 7.27 8.62 -2.26
N LEU A 94 5.93 8.57 -2.24
CA LEU A 94 5.10 7.58 -2.94
C LEU A 94 4.27 8.18 -4.08
N ALA A 95 4.47 9.47 -4.41
CA ALA A 95 3.60 10.19 -5.34
C ALA A 95 3.47 9.49 -6.71
N ASP A 96 4.57 8.92 -7.21
CA ASP A 96 4.61 8.12 -8.44
C ASP A 96 3.75 6.85 -8.32
N LEU A 97 3.92 6.09 -7.24
CA LEU A 97 3.17 4.87 -6.98
C LEU A 97 1.67 5.13 -6.82
N ILE A 98 1.31 6.20 -6.11
CA ILE A 98 -0.09 6.64 -5.94
C ILE A 98 -0.68 7.07 -7.29
N GLY A 99 0.10 7.77 -8.13
CA GLY A 99 -0.31 8.16 -9.48
C GLY A 99 -0.62 6.94 -10.35
N CYS A 100 0.27 5.95 -10.38
CA CYS A 100 0.07 4.69 -11.10
C CYS A 100 -1.14 3.92 -10.58
N TRP A 101 -1.26 3.81 -9.25
CA TRP A 101 -2.40 3.16 -8.60
C TRP A 101 -3.72 3.81 -8.99
N ARG A 102 -3.80 5.15 -8.97
CA ARG A 102 -5.00 5.90 -9.37
C ARG A 102 -5.39 5.66 -10.82
N SER A 103 -4.41 5.61 -11.74
CA SER A 103 -4.68 5.28 -13.15
C SER A 103 -5.33 3.91 -13.30
N ARG A 104 -4.72 2.89 -12.67
CA ARG A 104 -5.22 1.50 -12.74
C ARG A 104 -6.60 1.34 -12.11
N PHE A 105 -6.85 2.00 -10.98
CA PHE A 105 -8.17 1.97 -10.36
C PHE A 105 -9.24 2.55 -11.31
N SER A 106 -8.96 3.70 -11.93
CA SER A 106 -9.87 4.31 -12.92
C SER A 106 -10.10 3.39 -14.13
N GLU A 107 -9.07 2.72 -14.63
CA GLU A 107 -9.18 1.74 -15.71
C GLU A 107 -10.11 0.58 -15.33
N HIS A 108 -9.99 0.04 -14.11
CA HIS A 108 -10.87 -1.02 -13.63
C HIS A 108 -12.32 -0.57 -13.50
N VAL A 109 -12.57 0.63 -12.96
CA VAL A 109 -13.92 1.19 -12.86
C VAL A 109 -14.52 1.40 -14.24
N ALA A 110 -13.76 1.95 -15.19
CA ALA A 110 -14.22 2.17 -16.56
C ALA A 110 -14.60 0.86 -17.27
N ALA A 111 -13.81 -0.21 -17.07
CA ALA A 111 -14.10 -1.53 -17.62
C ALA A 111 -15.38 -2.16 -17.03
N ALA A 112 -15.76 -1.81 -15.80
CA ALA A 112 -16.93 -2.36 -15.12
C ALA A 112 -18.27 -1.72 -15.53
N ILE A 113 -18.24 -0.63 -16.32
CA ILE A 113 -19.44 0.05 -16.86
C ILE A 113 -20.03 -0.70 -18.06
N GLN A 114 -19.19 -1.45 -18.78
CA GLN A 114 -19.57 -2.24 -19.96
C GLN A 114 -20.25 -3.55 -19.57
#